data_AF-A0A0N1NF82-F1
#
_entry.id   AF-A0A0N1NF82-F1
#
_cell.length_a   1.000
_cell.length_b   1.000
_cell.length_c   1.000
_cell.angle_alpha   90.00
_cell.angle_beta   90.00
_cell.angle_gamma   90.00
#
_symmetry.space_group_name_H-M   'P 1'
#
loop_
_entity.id
_entity.type
_entity.pdbx_description
1 polymer ?
#
loop_
_entity_poly.entity_id
_entity_poly.type
_entity_poly.pdbx_seq_one_letter_code
_entity_poly.pdbx_strand_id
1 'polypeptide(L)' 'MLDPDSAAGLPYDVPAAFTAGALIGVATDWLQRGCPNTPAEMAALTWPLLIAHYGVAKQDA' A
#
# COMPACT_ATOMS: atom_id res chain seq x y z
N MET A 1 12.18 23.58 12.59
CA MET A 1 11.23 23.68 11.48
C MET A 1 11.84 22.89 10.35
N LEU A 2 11.40 21.66 10.11
CA LEU A 2 11.83 20.89 8.94
C LEU A 2 11.21 21.57 7.72
N ASP A 3 12.05 21.86 6.74
CA ASP A 3 11.65 22.45 5.47
C ASP A 3 10.73 21.46 4.72
N PRO A 4 9.50 21.85 4.33
CA PRO A 4 8.55 20.95 3.69
C PRO A 4 9.00 20.52 2.27
N ASP A 5 9.99 21.20 1.69
CA ASP A 5 10.52 20.95 0.35
C ASP A 5 11.62 19.87 0.35
N SER A 6 12.15 19.51 1.53
CA SER A 6 13.09 18.39 1.66
C SER A 6 12.46 17.02 1.31
N ALA A 7 11.13 16.92 1.33
CA ALA A 7 10.39 15.75 0.85
C ALA A 7 9.99 15.85 -0.63
N ALA A 8 10.07 17.03 -1.25
CA ALA A 8 9.62 17.29 -2.62
C ALA A 8 10.63 16.86 -3.70
N GLY A 9 11.87 16.52 -3.31
CA GLY A 9 12.94 16.11 -4.24
C GLY A 9 12.95 14.64 -4.65
N LEU A 10 12.09 13.79 -4.07
CA LEU A 10 11.96 12.39 -4.47
C LEU A 10 10.90 12.29 -5.58
N PRO A 11 11.20 11.58 -6.70
CA PRO A 11 10.18 11.33 -7.71
C PRO A 11 8.98 10.65 -7.04
N TYR A 12 7.78 11.19 -7.26
CA TYR A 12 6.55 10.66 -6.67
C TYR A 12 6.40 9.21 -7.11
N ASP A 13 6.55 8.28 -6.17
CA ASP A 13 6.32 6.86 -6.43
C ASP A 13 4.80 6.62 -6.48
N VAL A 14 4.23 6.91 -7.65
CA VAL A 14 2.80 6.73 -7.93
C VAL A 14 2.35 5.29 -7.63
N PRO A 15 3.10 4.23 -8.02
CA PRO A 15 2.81 2.87 -7.58
C PRO A 15 2.74 2.70 -6.06
N ALA A 16 3.67 3.27 -5.30
CA ALA A 16 3.66 3.18 -3.84
C ALA A 16 2.47 3.93 -3.23
N ALA A 17 2.16 5.14 -3.71
CA ALA A 17 1.02 5.92 -3.25
C ALA A 17 -0.32 5.21 -3.55
N PHE A 18 -0.46 4.64 -4.75
CA PHE A 18 -1.62 3.82 -5.12
C PHE A 18 -1.75 2.60 -4.22
N THR A 19 -0.64 1.90 -3.98
CA THR A 19 -0.59 0.71 -3.13
C THR A 19 -0.99 1.03 -1.68
N ALA A 20 -0.46 2.13 -1.13
CA ALA A 20 -0.83 2.59 0.20
C ALA A 20 -2.33 2.92 0.29
N GLY A 21 -2.88 3.60 -0.73
CA GLY A 21 -4.32 3.90 -0.80
C GLY A 21 -5.18 2.64 -0.85
N ALA A 22 -4.80 1.65 -1.66
CA ALA A 22 -5.49 0.37 -1.76
C ALA A 22 -5.49 -0.38 -0.41
N LEU A 23 -4.34 -0.43 0.28
CA LEU A 23 -4.22 -1.03 1.61
C LEU A 23 -5.14 -0.36 2.64
N ILE A 24 -5.13 0.97 2.69
CA ILE A 24 -5.96 1.74 3.61
C ILE A 24 -7.46 1.53 3.30
N GLY A 25 -7.83 1.48 2.02
CA GLY A 25 -9.21 1.21 1.60
C GLY A 25 -9.69 -0.17 2.04
N VAL A 26 -8.89 -1.22 1.84
CA VAL A 26 -9.22 -2.59 2.28
C VAL A 26 -9.31 -2.68 3.80
N ALA A 27 -8.38 -2.07 4.54
CA ALA A 27 -8.43 -2.03 6.00
C ALA A 27 -9.69 -1.29 6.50
N THR A 28 -10.08 -0.20 5.84
CA THR A 28 -11.27 0.58 6.18
C THR A 28 -12.55 -0.22 5.92
N ASP A 29 -12.68 -0.86 4.75
CA ASP A 29 -13.82 -1.73 4.43
C ASP A 29 -13.92 -2.91 5.42
N TRP A 30 -12.79 -3.53 5.77
CA TRP A 30 -12.74 -4.60 6.76
C TRP A 30 -13.23 -4.16 8.15
N LEU A 31 -12.79 -2.99 8.62
CA LEU A 31 -13.26 -2.40 9.88
C LEU A 31 -14.76 -2.08 9.83
N GLN A 32 -15.25 -1.52 8.72
CA GLN A 32 -16.66 -1.16 8.55
C GLN A 32 -17.60 -2.38 8.53
N ARG A 33 -17.12 -3.54 8.06
CA ARG A 33 -17.87 -4.81 8.05
C ARG A 33 -17.87 -5.54 9.39
N GLY A 34 -17.29 -4.96 10.45
CA GLY A 34 -17.26 -5.57 11.78
C GLY A 34 -16.19 -6.64 11.94
N CYS A 35 -15.06 -6.51 11.21
CA CYS A 35 -13.91 -7.41 11.30
C CYS A 35 -14.25 -8.90 11.08
N PRO A 36 -14.81 -9.27 9.91
CA PRO A 36 -15.28 -10.63 9.65
C PRO A 36 -14.18 -11.72 9.71
N ASN A 37 -12.92 -11.33 9.50
CA ASN A 37 -11.73 -12.17 9.64
C ASN A 37 -10.68 -11.45 10.49
N THR A 38 -9.64 -12.14 10.94
CA THR A 38 -8.52 -11.50 11.66
C THR A 38 -7.68 -10.61 10.72
N PRO A 39 -6.93 -9.62 11.24
CA PRO A 39 -6.01 -8.82 10.43
C PRO A 39 -5.00 -9.65 9.64
N ALA A 40 -4.52 -10.76 10.23
CA ALA A 40 -3.54 -11.65 9.60
C ALA A 40 -4.14 -12.40 8.40
N GLU A 41 -5.39 -12.85 8.51
CA GLU A 41 -6.11 -13.50 7.39
C GLU A 41 -6.40 -12.50 6.28
N MET A 42 -6.80 -11.27 6.62
CA MET A 42 -6.99 -10.19 5.63
C MET A 42 -5.68 -9.82 4.93
N ALA A 43 -4.57 -9.75 5.68
CA ALA A 43 -3.25 -9.54 5.10
C ALA A 43 -2.89 -10.68 4.15
N ALA A 44 -3.10 -11.94 4.53
CA ALA A 44 -2.83 -13.10 3.68
C ALA A 44 -3.66 -13.10 2.39
N LEU A 45 -4.91 -12.63 2.42
CA LEU A 45 -5.76 -12.48 1.23
C LEU A 45 -5.32 -11.32 0.32
N THR A 46 -4.81 -10.24 0.89
CA THR A 46 -4.43 -9.02 0.15
C THR A 46 -2.99 -9.09 -0.37
N TRP A 47 -2.11 -9.85 0.31
CA TRP A 47 -0.68 -9.98 0.00
C TRP A 47 -0.37 -10.44 -1.44
N PRO A 48 -1.06 -11.44 -2.02
CA PRO A 48 -0.83 -11.84 -3.40
C PRO A 48 -1.17 -10.74 -4.41
N LEU A 49 -2.20 -9.93 -4.14
CA LEU A 49 -2.57 -8.80 -4.99
C LEU A 49 -1.50 -7.71 -4.96
N LEU A 50 -0.92 -7.45 -3.78
CA LEU A 50 0.17 -6.50 -3.61
C LEU A 50 1.44 -6.94 -4.36
N ILE A 51 1.86 -8.20 -4.19
CA ILE A 51 3.07 -8.72 -4.85
C ILE A 51 2.92 -8.73 -6.37
N ALA A 52 1.72 -9.02 -6.89
CA ALA A 52 1.47 -8.98 -8.34
C ALA A 52 1.76 -7.59 -8.94
N HIS A 53 1.61 -6.51 -8.17
CA HIS A 53 1.93 -5.15 -8.58
C HIS A 53 3.42 -4.79 -8.40
N TYR A 54 4.11 -5.34 -7.40
CA TYR A 54 5.54 -5.12 -7.20
C TYR A 54 6.45 -5.96 -8.13
N GLY A 55 5.97 -7.10 -8.64
CA GLY A 55 6.75 -8.02 -9.49
C GLY A 55 7.15 -7.50 -10.87
N VAL A 56 6.62 -6.35 -11.31
CA VAL A 56 7.02 -5.67 -12.57
C VAL A 56 8.13 -4.64 -12.32
N ALA A 57 8.36 -4.23 -11.07
CA ALA A 57 9.42 -3.30 -10.69
C ALA A 57 10.71 -4.04 -10.28
N LYS A 58 11.10 -5.09 -11.01
CA LYS A 58 12.51 -5.46 -11.03
C LYS A 58 13.23 -4.33 -11.76
N GLN A 59 13.75 -3.39 -11.00
CA GLN A 59 14.74 -2.43 -11.46
C GLN A 59 15.88 -3.23 -12.10
N ASP A 60 15.94 -3.20 -13.43
CA ASP A 60 17.16 -3.54 -14.16
C ASP A 60 18.12 -2.37 -13.92
N ALA A 61 19.08 -2.61 -13.03
CA ALA A 61 20.34 -1.88 -12.93
C ALA A 61 21.47 -2.87 -13.22
#